data_AF-A0A1I6G5T0-F1
#
_entry.id   AF-A0A1I6G5T0-F1
#
_cell.length_a   1.000
_cell.length_b   1.000
_cell.length_c   1.000
_cell.angle_alpha   90.00
_cell.angle_beta   90.00
_cell.angle_gamma   90.00
#
_symmetry.space_group_name_H-M   'P 1'
#
loop_
_entity.id
_entity.type
_entity.pdbx_description
1 polymer ?
#
loop_
_entity_poly.entity_id
_entity_poly.type
_entity_poly.pdbx_seq_one_letter_code
_entity_poly.pdbx_strand_id
1 'polypeptide(L)'
;MPSPENYNQMLSKLGKLTFLTTLIFLVALRFFGVIPKIEVDDALIPPVKDYEELIEWCLSFGAIPLAGAGLAWLLSTLFEVHNKLSKFFLVRFIWDKYFIVKPMLERAEVDDHLTRSRVKQIMAELYYPEVKNIDQHYVHIFWRYALQFWVLFEHLLVVTVTVLVLGISKFELPSKGLLVYLFMVLSVASLHWFFVVTQKSKDQADQISEQAIRLYMRG
;
A
#
# COMPACT_ATOMS: atom_id res chain seq x y z
N MET A 1 12.16 14.02 9.60
CA MET A 1 12.22 13.91 8.13
C MET A 1 11.15 14.81 7.54
N PRO A 2 11.40 15.50 6.42
CA PRO A 2 10.36 16.32 5.78
C PRO A 2 9.18 15.44 5.34
N SER A 3 7.98 16.01 5.48
CA SER A 3 6.74 15.43 4.94
C SER A 3 6.87 15.30 3.42
N PRO A 4 6.30 14.24 2.80
CA PRO A 4 6.24 14.17 1.34
C PRO A 4 5.56 15.42 0.76
N GLU A 5 6.09 15.96 -0.32
CA GLU A 5 5.45 17.10 -1.02
C GLU A 5 4.41 16.62 -2.04
N ASN A 6 4.54 15.37 -2.51
CA ASN A 6 3.64 14.79 -3.49
C ASN A 6 3.56 13.26 -3.36
N TYR A 7 2.64 12.68 -4.14
CA TYR A 7 2.36 11.25 -4.12
C TYR A 7 3.60 10.40 -4.43
N ASN A 8 4.40 10.77 -5.43
CA ASN A 8 5.58 10.00 -5.83
C ASN A 8 6.65 9.98 -4.73
N GLN A 9 6.83 11.09 -4.00
CA GLN A 9 7.74 11.12 -2.85
C GLN A 9 7.26 10.21 -1.72
N MET A 10 5.94 10.12 -1.49
CA MET A 10 5.38 9.18 -0.51
C MET A 10 5.59 7.72 -0.96
N LEU A 11 5.41 7.42 -2.26
CA LEU A 11 5.63 6.09 -2.82
C LEU A 11 7.05 5.54 -2.56
N SER A 12 8.07 6.40 -2.62
CA SER A 12 9.45 5.99 -2.33
C SER A 12 9.65 5.41 -0.91
N LYS A 13 8.74 5.70 0.03
CA LYS A 13 8.78 5.23 1.42
C LYS A 13 8.06 3.89 1.64
N LEU A 14 7.29 3.39 0.66
CA LEU A 14 6.48 2.17 0.79
C LEU A 14 7.31 0.89 0.84
N GLY A 15 8.32 0.76 -0.03
CA GLY A 15 9.03 -0.51 -0.23
C GLY A 15 9.50 -1.17 1.07
N LYS A 16 10.12 -0.41 1.99
CA LYS A 16 10.61 -0.95 3.27
C LYS A 16 9.49 -1.52 4.14
N LEU A 17 8.34 -0.87 4.18
CA LEU A 17 7.20 -1.29 4.99
C LEU A 17 6.54 -2.53 4.37
N THR A 18 6.39 -2.56 3.05
CA THR A 18 5.86 -3.73 2.32
C THR A 18 6.74 -4.96 2.49
N PHE A 19 8.07 -4.78 2.45
CA PHE A 19 9.01 -5.87 2.74
C PHE A 19 8.73 -6.46 4.14
N LEU A 20 8.63 -5.59 5.14
CA LEU A 20 8.44 -6.01 6.53
C LEU A 20 7.09 -6.71 6.74
N THR A 21 5.98 -6.14 6.23
CA THR A 21 4.64 -6.74 6.38
C THR A 21 4.54 -8.07 5.65
N THR A 22 5.15 -8.18 4.47
CA THR A 22 5.19 -9.43 3.71
C THR A 22 6.03 -10.49 4.42
N LEU A 23 7.20 -10.11 4.96
CA LEU A 23 8.06 -11.01 5.71
C LEU A 23 7.33 -11.60 6.92
N ILE A 24 6.71 -10.75 7.74
CA ILE A 24 5.94 -11.18 8.91
C ILE A 24 4.82 -12.15 8.49
N PHE A 25 4.10 -11.83 7.41
CA PHE A 25 3.03 -12.68 6.90
C PHE A 25 3.50 -14.03 6.41
N LEU A 26 4.58 -14.09 5.63
CA LEU A 26 5.13 -15.36 5.13
C LEU A 26 5.69 -16.22 6.27
N VAL A 27 6.33 -15.60 7.27
CA VAL A 27 6.74 -16.29 8.50
C VAL A 27 5.53 -16.87 9.23
N ALA A 28 4.44 -16.11 9.35
CA ALA A 28 3.22 -16.59 9.99
C ALA A 28 2.60 -17.77 9.20
N LEU A 29 2.51 -17.68 7.87
CA LEU A 29 2.00 -18.78 7.04
C LEU A 29 2.82 -20.06 7.20
N ARG A 30 4.14 -19.91 7.34
CA ARG A 30 5.04 -21.03 7.61
C ARG A 30 4.79 -21.62 8.99
N PHE A 31 4.68 -20.79 10.02
CA PHE A 31 4.38 -21.20 11.39
C PHE A 31 3.06 -21.98 11.49
N PHE A 32 2.02 -21.55 10.76
CA PHE A 32 0.73 -22.25 10.70
C PHE A 32 0.69 -23.44 9.72
N GLY A 33 1.82 -23.86 9.16
CA GLY A 33 1.91 -25.03 8.28
C GLY A 33 1.24 -24.87 6.92
N VAL A 34 0.91 -23.63 6.51
CA VAL A 34 0.29 -23.35 5.20
C VAL A 34 1.33 -23.48 4.08
N ILE A 35 2.57 -23.07 4.35
CA ILE A 35 3.74 -23.26 3.48
C ILE A 35 4.48 -24.54 3.94
N PRO A 36 4.76 -25.51 3.04
CA PRO A 36 5.40 -26.77 3.40
C PRO A 36 6.85 -26.58 3.91
N LYS A 37 7.35 -27.54 4.69
CA LYS A 37 8.77 -27.58 5.10
C LYS A 37 9.56 -27.99 3.87
N ILE A 38 10.67 -27.30 3.61
CA ILE A 38 11.67 -27.86 2.70
C ILE A 38 12.42 -28.89 3.54
N GLU A 39 12.19 -30.16 3.24
CA GLU A 39 13.06 -31.23 3.71
C GLU A 39 14.37 -31.11 2.94
N VAL A 40 15.47 -30.92 3.66
CA VAL A 40 16.81 -30.86 3.10
C VAL A 40 17.39 -32.24 3.32
N ASP A 41 17.94 -32.85 2.28
CA ASP A 41 18.63 -34.12 2.39
C ASP A 41 19.75 -34.01 3.44
N ASP A 42 19.80 -34.95 4.39
CA ASP A 42 20.81 -35.02 5.45
C ASP A 42 22.24 -34.95 4.88
N ALA A 43 22.45 -35.42 3.65
CA ALA A 43 23.72 -35.35 2.94
C ALA A 43 24.19 -33.91 2.61
N LEU A 44 23.27 -32.93 2.58
CA LEU A 44 23.53 -31.53 2.26
C LEU A 44 23.67 -30.65 3.52
N ILE A 45 23.31 -31.18 4.70
CA ILE A 45 23.45 -30.47 5.96
C ILE A 45 24.89 -30.68 6.46
N PRO A 46 25.70 -29.62 6.62
CA PRO A 46 27.04 -29.78 7.14
C PRO A 46 26.97 -30.40 8.55
N PRO A 47 27.84 -31.38 8.87
CA PRO A 47 27.75 -32.18 10.09
C PRO A 47 28.22 -31.37 11.31
N VAL A 48 27.47 -30.34 11.65
CA VAL A 48 27.70 -29.51 12.83
C VAL A 48 26.58 -29.83 13.81
N LYS A 49 26.87 -30.81 14.68
CA LYS A 49 25.95 -31.44 15.63
C LYS A 49 25.15 -30.47 16.51
N ASP A 50 25.64 -29.25 16.66
CA ASP A 50 25.04 -28.20 17.50
C ASP A 50 24.21 -27.18 16.71
N TYR A 51 24.18 -27.26 15.37
CA TYR A 51 23.54 -26.26 14.49
C TYR A 51 22.59 -26.86 13.46
N GLU A 52 22.38 -28.18 13.45
CA GLU A 52 21.46 -28.86 12.52
C GLU A 52 20.04 -28.26 12.58
N GLU A 53 19.47 -28.09 13.78
CA GLU A 53 18.19 -27.38 13.98
C GLU A 53 18.24 -25.92 13.49
N LEU A 54 19.34 -25.19 13.72
CA LEU A 54 19.49 -23.79 13.30
C LEU A 54 19.58 -23.67 11.77
N ILE A 55 20.25 -24.61 11.11
CA ILE A 55 20.42 -24.67 9.65
C ILE A 55 19.10 -25.07 9.00
N GLU A 56 18.44 -26.11 9.49
CA GLU A 56 17.09 -26.46 9.04
C GLU A 56 16.11 -25.31 9.25
N TRP A 57 16.21 -24.60 10.37
CA TRP A 57 15.42 -23.41 10.64
C TRP A 57 15.76 -22.27 9.68
N CYS A 58 17.04 -21.98 9.41
CA CYS A 58 17.43 -20.95 8.46
C CYS A 58 16.97 -21.25 7.03
N LEU A 59 16.99 -22.52 6.60
CA LEU A 59 16.53 -22.94 5.27
C LEU A 59 15.01 -23.03 5.18
N SER A 60 14.32 -23.50 6.23
CA SER A 60 12.87 -23.71 6.24
C SER A 60 12.05 -22.51 6.70
N PHE A 61 12.58 -21.68 7.59
CA PHE A 61 11.95 -20.47 8.16
C PHE A 61 12.59 -19.17 7.68
N GLY A 62 13.88 -19.17 7.35
CA GLY A 62 14.57 -17.99 6.82
C GLY A 62 14.40 -17.84 5.31
N ALA A 63 14.85 -18.82 4.53
CA ALA A 63 15.05 -18.67 3.09
C ALA A 63 13.75 -18.42 2.29
N ILE A 64 12.67 -19.21 2.51
CA ILE A 64 11.41 -19.00 1.78
C ILE A 64 10.73 -17.66 2.15
N PRO A 65 10.51 -17.34 3.44
CA PRO A 65 9.92 -16.05 3.80
C PRO A 65 10.78 -14.86 3.38
N LEU A 66 12.11 -14.96 3.49
CA LEU A 66 13.02 -13.89 3.03
C LEU A 66 13.04 -13.76 1.51
N ALA A 67 13.04 -14.86 0.75
CA ALA A 67 12.99 -14.82 -0.71
C ALA A 67 11.63 -14.28 -1.20
N GLY A 68 10.52 -14.71 -0.58
CA GLY A 68 9.18 -14.22 -0.90
C GLY A 68 9.01 -12.74 -0.53
N ALA A 69 9.49 -12.31 0.64
CA ALA A 69 9.49 -10.90 1.04
C ALA A 69 10.41 -10.06 0.15
N GLY A 70 11.58 -10.59 -0.20
CA GLY A 70 12.51 -9.99 -1.14
C GLY A 70 11.89 -9.83 -2.53
N LEU A 71 11.19 -10.85 -3.04
CA LEU A 71 10.47 -10.78 -4.31
C LEU A 71 9.33 -9.77 -4.24
N ALA A 72 8.53 -9.76 -3.16
CA ALA A 72 7.45 -8.79 -2.99
C ALA A 72 7.99 -7.36 -2.90
N TRP A 73 9.13 -7.16 -2.22
CA TRP A 73 9.84 -5.89 -2.18
C TRP A 73 10.36 -5.48 -3.56
N LEU A 74 10.97 -6.40 -4.31
CA LEU A 74 11.42 -6.16 -5.69
C LEU A 74 10.23 -5.81 -6.59
N LEU A 75 9.11 -6.52 -6.48
CA LEU A 75 7.90 -6.24 -7.27
C LEU A 75 7.27 -4.89 -6.90
N SER A 76 7.22 -4.55 -5.61
CA SER A 76 6.72 -3.24 -5.18
C SER A 76 7.66 -2.10 -5.61
N THR A 77 8.97 -2.29 -5.47
CA THR A 77 9.98 -1.23 -5.65
C THR A 77 10.44 -1.08 -7.10
N LEU A 78 10.71 -2.18 -7.81
CA LEU A 78 11.21 -2.14 -9.19
C LEU A 78 10.09 -2.05 -10.22
N PHE A 79 8.95 -2.72 -9.98
CA PHE A 79 7.87 -2.78 -10.96
C PHE A 79 6.74 -1.79 -10.67
N GLU A 80 6.80 -1.07 -9.54
CA GLU A 80 5.74 -0.18 -9.03
C GLU A 80 4.36 -0.83 -9.14
N VAL A 81 4.26 -2.12 -8.79
CA VAL A 81 3.04 -2.92 -9.00
C VAL A 81 1.83 -2.26 -8.32
N HIS A 82 2.02 -1.67 -7.14
CA HIS A 82 1.00 -0.91 -6.42
C HIS A 82 0.49 0.30 -7.22
N ASN A 83 1.37 1.05 -7.89
CA ASN A 83 1.03 2.23 -8.68
C ASN A 83 0.30 1.84 -9.97
N LYS A 84 0.74 0.74 -10.61
CA LYS A 84 0.08 0.21 -11.80
C LYS A 84 -1.31 -0.33 -11.47
N LEU A 85 -1.43 -1.12 -10.40
CA LEU A 85 -2.71 -1.68 -9.96
C LEU A 85 -3.65 -0.59 -9.44
N SER A 86 -3.17 0.42 -8.72
CA SER A 86 -4.02 1.53 -8.27
C SER A 86 -4.54 2.37 -9.44
N LYS A 87 -3.77 2.50 -10.52
CA LYS A 87 -4.20 3.12 -11.78
C LYS A 87 -5.18 2.25 -12.55
N PHE A 88 -4.99 0.93 -12.51
CA PHE A 88 -5.86 -0.05 -13.17
C PHE A 88 -7.24 -0.12 -12.48
N PHE A 89 -7.26 -0.29 -11.15
CA PHE A 89 -8.47 -0.29 -10.34
C PHE A 89 -9.04 1.11 -10.07
N LEU A 90 -8.47 2.15 -10.69
CA LEU A 90 -8.86 3.56 -10.55
C LEU A 90 -8.87 4.09 -9.11
N VAL A 91 -8.33 3.38 -8.13
CA VAL A 91 -8.29 3.77 -6.71
C VAL A 91 -7.70 5.16 -6.56
N ARG A 92 -6.57 5.44 -7.23
CA ARG A 92 -5.91 6.76 -7.18
C ARG A 92 -6.77 7.86 -7.78
N PHE A 93 -7.43 7.58 -8.91
CA PHE A 93 -8.28 8.57 -9.57
C PHE A 93 -9.54 8.87 -8.75
N ILE A 94 -10.19 7.84 -8.22
CA ILE A 94 -11.35 7.99 -7.33
C ILE A 94 -10.96 8.80 -6.10
N TRP A 95 -9.78 8.52 -5.53
CA TRP A 95 -9.27 9.25 -4.39
C TRP A 95 -9.11 10.75 -4.67
N ASP A 96 -8.35 11.08 -5.72
CA ASP A 96 -8.08 12.47 -6.10
C ASP A 96 -9.37 13.20 -6.46
N LYS A 97 -10.24 12.57 -7.24
CA LYS A 97 -11.48 13.18 -7.70
C LYS A 97 -12.44 13.46 -6.55
N TYR A 98 -12.79 12.46 -5.75
CA TYR A 98 -13.93 12.57 -4.83
C TYR A 98 -13.57 13.06 -3.44
N PHE A 99 -12.30 12.99 -3.03
CA PHE A 99 -11.90 13.31 -1.66
C PHE A 99 -10.88 14.45 -1.57
N ILE A 100 -10.39 14.95 -2.71
CA ILE A 100 -9.50 16.10 -2.77
C ILE A 100 -10.09 17.18 -3.68
N VAL A 101 -10.16 16.91 -4.99
CA VAL A 101 -10.53 17.93 -5.98
C VAL A 101 -11.98 18.35 -5.87
N LYS A 102 -12.94 17.42 -5.91
CA LYS A 102 -14.38 17.76 -5.88
C LYS A 102 -14.77 18.55 -4.61
N PRO A 103 -14.40 18.12 -3.39
CA PRO A 103 -14.69 18.91 -2.17
C PRO A 103 -14.05 20.30 -2.21
N MET A 104 -12.81 20.41 -2.71
CA MET A 104 -12.10 21.68 -2.83
C MET A 104 -12.82 22.65 -3.77
N LEU A 105 -13.31 22.18 -4.92
CA LEU A 105 -14.05 23.01 -5.87
C LEU A 105 -15.44 23.38 -5.38
N GLU A 106 -16.15 22.44 -4.74
CA GLU A 106 -17.47 22.68 -4.15
C GLU A 106 -17.42 23.80 -3.11
N ARG A 107 -16.39 23.85 -2.26
CA ARG A 107 -16.18 24.93 -1.29
C ARG A 107 -15.93 26.28 -1.96
N ALA A 108 -15.17 26.29 -3.06
CA ALA A 108 -14.89 27.51 -3.81
C ALA A 108 -16.06 27.96 -4.72
N GLU A 109 -17.17 27.20 -4.73
CA GLU A 109 -18.33 27.39 -5.62
C GLU A 109 -17.94 27.35 -7.11
N VAL A 110 -16.98 26.50 -7.46
CA VAL A 110 -16.55 26.28 -8.84
C VAL A 110 -17.15 24.98 -9.37
N ASP A 111 -17.92 25.07 -10.46
CA ASP A 111 -18.36 23.91 -11.21
C ASP A 111 -17.36 23.59 -12.34
N ASP A 112 -16.83 22.38 -12.35
CA ASP A 112 -15.89 21.90 -13.37
C ASP A 112 -16.16 20.42 -13.69
N HIS A 113 -16.04 20.06 -14.97
CA HIS A 113 -16.22 18.69 -15.41
C HIS A 113 -14.96 17.85 -15.14
N LEU A 114 -14.98 17.14 -14.00
CA LEU A 114 -13.84 16.36 -13.50
C LEU A 114 -13.58 15.05 -14.27
N THR A 115 -12.93 15.19 -15.43
CA THR A 115 -12.31 14.09 -16.18
C THR A 115 -10.98 13.64 -15.56
N ARG A 116 -10.44 12.49 -15.98
CA ARG A 116 -9.17 11.96 -15.46
C ARG A 116 -7.98 12.90 -15.75
N SER A 117 -7.91 13.48 -16.94
CA SER A 117 -6.87 14.45 -17.30
C SER A 117 -7.02 15.73 -16.48
N ARG A 118 -8.25 16.23 -16.34
CA ARG A 118 -8.52 17.47 -15.59
C ARG A 118 -8.17 17.34 -14.11
N VAL A 119 -8.56 16.23 -13.46
CA VAL A 119 -8.18 15.95 -12.07
C VAL A 119 -6.66 15.89 -11.92
N LYS A 120 -5.96 15.21 -12.84
CA LYS A 120 -4.49 15.15 -12.80
C LYS A 120 -3.85 16.53 -12.93
N GLN A 121 -4.39 17.38 -13.81
CA GLN A 121 -3.94 18.74 -14.02
C GLN A 121 -4.12 19.59 -12.76
N ILE A 122 -5.33 19.62 -12.18
CA ILE A 122 -5.63 20.34 -10.94
C ILE A 122 -4.72 19.88 -9.79
N MET A 123 -4.48 18.56 -9.68
CA MET A 123 -3.58 18.04 -8.65
C MET A 123 -2.15 18.57 -8.82
N ALA A 124 -1.64 18.60 -10.06
CA ALA A 124 -0.26 18.97 -10.36
C ALA A 124 -0.01 20.48 -10.34
N GLU A 125 -0.95 21.28 -10.83
CA GLU A 125 -0.77 22.72 -11.05
C GLU A 125 -1.35 23.58 -9.92
N LEU A 126 -2.34 23.07 -9.17
CA LEU A 126 -2.97 23.80 -8.07
C LEU A 126 -2.69 23.13 -6.73
N TYR A 127 -3.13 21.88 -6.55
CA TYR A 127 -3.11 21.26 -5.22
C TYR A 127 -1.70 21.07 -4.64
N TYR A 128 -0.81 20.33 -5.33
CA TYR A 128 0.54 20.08 -4.80
C TYR A 128 1.37 21.36 -4.60
N PRO A 129 1.32 22.36 -5.50
CA PRO A 129 1.96 23.64 -5.26
C PRO A 129 1.43 24.34 -4.00
N GLU A 130 0.11 24.41 -3.83
CA GLU A 130 -0.50 25.10 -2.69
C GLU A 130 -0.32 24.36 -1.36
N VAL A 131 -0.17 23.03 -1.37
CA VAL A 131 0.16 22.24 -0.18
C VAL A 131 1.47 22.69 0.48
N LYS A 132 2.37 23.37 -0.25
CA LYS A 132 3.60 23.94 0.32
C LYS A 132 3.35 25.18 1.18
N ASN A 133 2.22 25.85 0.97
CA ASN A 133 1.86 27.12 1.60
C ASN A 133 0.94 26.95 2.82
N ILE A 134 0.47 25.72 3.09
CA ILE A 134 -0.43 25.42 4.22
C ILE A 134 0.33 24.88 5.43
N ASP A 135 -0.37 24.78 6.57
CA ASP A 135 0.17 24.23 7.80
C ASP A 135 0.68 22.79 7.61
N GLN A 136 1.98 22.62 7.84
CA GLN A 136 2.72 21.38 7.70
C GLN A 136 2.22 20.26 8.62
N HIS A 137 1.52 20.59 9.71
CA HIS A 137 0.86 19.62 10.57
C HIS A 137 -0.19 18.80 9.79
N TYR A 138 -1.06 19.46 9.02
CA TYR A 138 -2.06 18.79 8.19
C TYR A 138 -1.41 18.00 7.05
N VAL A 139 -0.33 18.53 6.48
CA VAL A 139 0.47 17.84 5.45
C VAL A 139 1.05 16.53 5.98
N HIS A 140 1.68 16.59 7.15
CA HIS A 140 2.28 15.44 7.79
C HIS A 140 1.23 14.38 8.16
N ILE A 141 0.12 14.80 8.78
CA ILE A 141 -0.97 13.91 9.19
C ILE A 141 -1.56 13.17 7.98
N PHE A 142 -1.90 13.90 6.93
CA PHE A 142 -2.43 13.32 5.69
C PHE A 142 -1.50 12.27 5.12
N TRP A 143 -0.23 12.61 4.91
CA TRP A 143 0.72 11.68 4.28
C TRP A 143 1.01 10.47 5.14
N ARG A 144 1.01 10.62 6.47
CA ARG A 144 1.15 9.49 7.39
C ARG A 144 0.02 8.48 7.20
N TYR A 145 -1.23 8.93 7.17
CA TYR A 145 -2.39 8.04 7.04
C TYR A 145 -2.54 7.49 5.63
N ALA A 146 -2.23 8.29 4.60
CA ALA A 146 -2.15 7.82 3.23
C ALA A 146 -1.09 6.72 3.06
N LEU A 147 0.11 6.91 3.61
CA LEU A 147 1.16 5.90 3.58
C LEU A 147 0.71 4.58 4.24
N GLN A 148 0.08 4.65 5.42
CA GLN A 148 -0.47 3.48 6.10
C GLN A 148 -1.50 2.73 5.25
N PHE A 149 -2.38 3.46 4.57
CA PHE A 149 -3.33 2.83 3.65
C PHE A 149 -2.63 2.09 2.51
N TRP A 150 -1.64 2.71 1.88
CA TRP A 150 -0.94 2.06 0.78
C TRP A 150 -0.18 0.82 1.22
N VAL A 151 0.35 0.81 2.45
CA VAL A 151 0.96 -0.40 3.04
C VAL A 151 -0.08 -1.49 3.23
N LEU A 152 -1.27 -1.16 3.76
CA LEU A 152 -2.38 -2.12 3.89
C LEU A 152 -2.87 -2.63 2.53
N PHE A 153 -2.91 -1.75 1.52
CA PHE A 153 -3.31 -2.10 0.16
C PHE A 153 -2.30 -3.04 -0.50
N GLU A 154 -1.01 -2.78 -0.38
CA GLU A 154 0.03 -3.69 -0.86
C GLU A 154 0.00 -5.04 -0.14
N HIS A 155 -0.18 -5.00 1.17
CA HIS A 155 -0.34 -6.21 1.96
C HIS A 155 -1.56 -7.03 1.50
N LEU A 156 -2.70 -6.39 1.29
CA LEU A 156 -3.90 -7.02 0.75
C LEU A 156 -3.63 -7.70 -0.60
N LEU A 157 -2.88 -7.06 -1.49
CA LEU A 157 -2.49 -7.64 -2.79
C LEU A 157 -1.61 -8.88 -2.61
N VAL A 158 -0.61 -8.83 -1.72
CA VAL A 158 0.25 -9.98 -1.42
C VAL A 158 -0.55 -11.16 -0.89
N VAL A 159 -1.45 -10.91 0.07
CA VAL A 159 -2.32 -11.94 0.65
C VAL A 159 -3.24 -12.52 -0.43
N THR A 160 -3.84 -11.66 -1.26
CA THR A 160 -4.71 -12.09 -2.37
C THR A 160 -3.97 -12.98 -3.35
N VAL A 161 -2.78 -12.57 -3.80
CA VAL A 161 -1.96 -13.39 -4.70
C VAL A 161 -1.58 -14.71 -4.05
N THR A 162 -1.24 -14.72 -2.76
CA THR A 162 -0.90 -15.95 -2.05
C THR A 162 -2.09 -16.91 -1.95
N VAL A 163 -3.28 -16.39 -1.66
CA VAL A 163 -4.55 -17.16 -1.67
C VAL A 163 -4.80 -17.78 -3.06
N LEU A 164 -4.63 -16.99 -4.13
CA LEU A 164 -4.81 -17.46 -5.50
C LEU A 164 -3.79 -18.53 -5.88
N VAL A 165 -2.50 -18.29 -5.62
CA VAL A 165 -1.41 -19.23 -5.93
C VAL A 165 -1.61 -20.55 -5.20
N LEU A 166 -1.94 -20.52 -3.90
CA LEU A 166 -2.19 -21.74 -3.13
C LEU A 166 -3.43 -22.48 -3.62
N GLY A 167 -4.50 -21.75 -3.94
CA GLY A 167 -5.74 -22.36 -4.46
C GLY A 167 -5.53 -23.06 -5.79
N ILE A 168 -4.76 -22.45 -6.71
CA ILE A 168 -4.42 -23.04 -8.00
C ILE A 168 -3.45 -24.22 -7.83
N SER A 169 -2.40 -24.06 -7.02
CA SER A 169 -1.33 -25.06 -6.90
C SER A 169 -1.79 -26.36 -6.24
N LYS A 170 -2.75 -26.28 -5.31
CA LYS A 170 -3.29 -27.45 -4.61
C LYS A 170 -4.60 -27.97 -5.21
N PHE A 171 -5.18 -27.28 -6.19
CA PHE A 171 -6.55 -27.54 -6.69
C PHE A 171 -7.60 -27.64 -5.56
N GLU A 172 -7.36 -26.96 -4.44
CA GLU A 172 -8.18 -27.00 -3.24
C GLU A 172 -8.45 -25.58 -2.74
N LEU A 173 -9.55 -25.42 -2.01
CA LEU A 173 -9.85 -24.15 -1.36
C LEU A 173 -8.74 -23.80 -0.34
N PRO A 174 -8.21 -22.57 -0.37
CA PRO A 174 -7.25 -22.11 0.64
C PRO A 174 -7.81 -22.29 2.06
N SER A 175 -6.92 -22.45 3.04
CA SER A 175 -7.33 -22.73 4.42
C SER A 175 -8.32 -21.68 4.94
N LYS A 176 -9.32 -22.10 5.71
CA LYS A 176 -10.34 -21.20 6.28
C LYS A 176 -9.70 -20.02 7.03
N GLY A 177 -8.62 -20.29 7.78
CA GLY A 177 -7.87 -19.25 8.49
C GLY A 177 -7.28 -18.19 7.55
N LEU A 178 -6.76 -18.59 6.39
CA LEU A 178 -6.22 -17.67 5.39
C LEU A 178 -7.32 -16.84 4.72
N LEU A 179 -8.48 -17.42 4.44
CA LEU A 179 -9.63 -16.69 3.89
C LEU A 179 -10.19 -15.67 4.91
N VAL A 180 -10.29 -16.06 6.18
CA VAL A 180 -10.66 -15.14 7.28
C VAL A 180 -9.65 -14.00 7.40
N TYR A 181 -8.35 -14.31 7.31
CA TYR A 181 -7.30 -13.29 7.34
C TYR A 181 -7.39 -12.33 6.15
N LEU A 182 -7.60 -12.83 4.93
CA LEU A 182 -7.83 -12.00 3.74
C LEU A 182 -9.03 -11.06 3.95
N PHE A 183 -10.15 -11.58 4.46
CA PHE A 183 -11.32 -10.76 4.75
C PHE A 183 -11.05 -9.69 5.82
N MET A 184 -10.28 -10.03 6.85
CA MET A 184 -9.88 -9.09 7.90
C MET A 184 -9.01 -7.96 7.33
N VAL A 185 -8.00 -8.28 6.52
CA VAL A 185 -7.13 -7.29 5.88
C VAL A 185 -7.94 -6.39 4.94
N LEU A 186 -8.85 -6.97 4.13
CA LEU A 186 -9.75 -6.22 3.26
C LEU A 186 -10.65 -5.26 4.06
N SER A 187 -11.21 -5.73 5.17
CA SER A 187 -12.08 -4.94 6.04
C SER A 187 -11.31 -3.78 6.67
N VAL A 188 -10.12 -4.04 7.22
CA VAL A 188 -9.27 -3.01 7.82
C VAL A 188 -8.84 -1.98 6.78
N ALA A 189 -8.40 -2.42 5.59
CA ALA A 189 -8.01 -1.51 4.51
C ALA A 189 -9.18 -0.62 4.07
N SER A 190 -10.39 -1.20 3.95
CA SER A 190 -11.60 -0.47 3.56
C SER A 190 -12.03 0.53 4.64
N LEU A 191 -12.07 0.12 5.90
CA LEU A 191 -12.42 1.00 7.02
C LEU A 191 -11.42 2.15 7.15
N HIS A 192 -10.11 1.85 7.07
CA HIS A 192 -9.06 2.86 7.13
C HIS A 192 -9.16 3.84 5.95
N TRP A 193 -9.47 3.34 4.75
CA TRP A 193 -9.76 4.21 3.60
C TRP A 193 -10.91 5.16 3.89
N PHE A 194 -12.10 4.61 4.18
CA PHE A 194 -13.35 5.37 4.27
C PHE A 194 -13.44 6.31 5.47
N PHE A 195 -12.86 5.93 6.62
CA PHE A 195 -13.00 6.71 7.85
C PHE A 195 -11.77 7.56 8.17
N VAL A 196 -10.59 7.22 7.65
CA VAL A 196 -9.35 7.93 7.99
C VAL A 196 -8.79 8.66 6.78
N VAL A 197 -8.42 7.95 5.71
CA VAL A 197 -7.72 8.56 4.57
C VAL A 197 -8.57 9.63 3.91
N THR A 198 -9.83 9.32 3.60
CA THR A 198 -10.75 10.24 2.94
C THR A 198 -10.99 11.50 3.77
N GLN A 199 -11.16 11.38 5.08
CA GLN A 199 -11.35 12.51 5.99
C GLN A 199 -10.09 13.37 6.04
N LYS A 200 -8.90 12.76 6.19
CA LYS A 200 -7.63 13.52 6.19
C LYS A 200 -7.29 14.15 4.85
N SER A 201 -7.81 13.60 3.76
CA SER A 201 -7.70 14.19 2.42
C SER A 201 -8.51 15.49 2.32
N LYS A 202 -9.74 15.47 2.84
CA LYS A 202 -10.61 16.64 2.91
C LYS A 202 -10.03 17.71 3.84
N ASP A 203 -9.64 17.32 5.07
CA ASP A 203 -9.04 18.22 6.05
C ASP A 203 -7.87 19.02 5.46
N GLN A 204 -7.02 18.37 4.64
CA GLN A 204 -5.92 19.04 3.94
C GLN A 204 -6.40 19.92 2.78
N ALA A 205 -7.33 19.43 1.96
CA ALA A 205 -7.89 20.19 0.85
C ALA A 205 -8.63 21.46 1.30
N ASP A 206 -9.19 21.43 2.51
CA ASP A 206 -9.85 22.57 3.14
C ASP A 206 -8.87 23.69 3.54
N GLN A 207 -7.58 23.37 3.70
CA GLN A 207 -6.55 24.38 3.99
C GLN A 207 -6.16 25.22 2.77
N ILE A 208 -6.50 24.77 1.55
CA ILE A 208 -6.19 25.51 0.32
C ILE A 208 -7.09 26.76 0.25
N SER A 209 -6.55 27.95 -0.06
CA SER A 209 -7.40 29.15 -0.07
C SER A 209 -8.42 29.13 -1.22
N GLU A 210 -9.66 29.55 -0.95
CA GLU A 210 -10.70 29.69 -2.00
C GLU A 210 -10.27 30.68 -3.07
N GLN A 211 -9.51 31.71 -2.69
CA GLN A 211 -8.96 32.68 -3.61
C GLN A 211 -7.97 32.04 -4.59
N ALA A 212 -7.05 31.19 -4.12
CA ALA A 212 -6.12 30.47 -5.00
C ALA A 212 -6.87 29.54 -5.96
N ILE A 213 -7.89 28.83 -5.46
CA ILE A 213 -8.73 27.95 -6.29
C ILE A 213 -9.43 28.77 -7.39
N ARG A 214 -10.10 29.87 -7.02
CA ARG A 214 -10.80 30.75 -7.96
C ARG A 214 -9.86 31.41 -8.95
N LEU A 215 -8.65 31.80 -8.53
CA LEU A 215 -7.65 32.41 -9.40
C LEU A 215 -7.17 31.42 -10.45
N TYR A 216 -6.81 30.19 -10.04
CA TYR A 216 -6.40 29.13 -10.96
C TYR A 216 -7.51 28.78 -11.95
N MET A 217 -8.77 28.74 -11.51
CA MET A 217 -9.90 28.38 -12.37
C MET A 217 -10.34 29.50 -13.33
N ARG A 218 -9.94 30.74 -13.07
CA ARG A 218 -10.15 31.90 -13.96
C ARG A 218 -9.04 32.08 -15.00
N GLY A 219 -7.90 31.40 -14.80
CA GLY A 219 -6.72 31.44 -15.66
C GLY A 219 -6.83 30.55 -16.89
#